data_AF-A0A4Q4U3I1-F1
#
_entry.id   AF-A0A4Q4U3I1-F1
#
_cell.length_a   1.000
_cell.length_b   1.000
_cell.length_c   1.000
_cell.angle_alpha   90.00
_cell.angle_beta   90.00
_cell.angle_gamma   90.00
#
_symmetry.space_group_name_H-M   'P 1'
#
loop_
_entity.id
_entity.type
_entity.pdbx_description
1 polymer ?
#
loop_
_entity_poly.entity_id
_entity_poly.type
_entity_poly.pdbx_seq_one_letter_code
_entity_poly.pdbx_strand_id
1 'polypeptide(L)'
;MMASRPSKSADSISDSESSDSRDDEEGWDDVEADEEEAQEVISLLDDRVFPDVASMLAHCRDKHGFDFLAVRQRLQLDFHGSVKLVNFTADEKAHDSAMLSHCSPAYLNSYWIGTPSLTVPPVRQRVHKGLPVTEDISLADIDQEQYLKPVLDDDAVILGLFDLPEVTAAAAADAIAAKAAAETSGDNASLLDDLLKRNAELQEELARVTAKFDNYRIAVQQTLDQRWGDDADADDEAAKGKGKGKGKGKEKEKAEDESKYYWDSYAGVEIHETMLKDTVRTDAYRDFIYNNKHLFKGKTVLDIGCGTGILSMFCARAGASRVYAVDASAIANKARENVYQNGLSDVITVVRGKIEEVELPGLTATSQNGSFVDVIVSEWMGYCLLFEGMLPSVLYARDRYLNPATGLLVPSHASLWLAPAADRAWAADNGAPFWRDVYGFDMRAMATGLEDEARVLCWPREAVAGSAAPFRLLDLYAATPADLSFAAPFATRLARDVEALDGFVVWFDTFFSPAREGHEAQVRPEDSAADGAWTKVEDRAGDRIAFTTGPHGAETHWKQGLLMCKQPDDDDGGLLAMKEGEEITGEIAFAVDEDNPRGLSIRVSWNGGRTQTWGLR
;
A
#
# COMPACT_ATOMS: atom_id res chain seq x y z
N MET A 1 3.19 77.53 12.67
CA MET A 1 3.04 78.23 13.96
C MET A 1 1.96 77.51 14.76
N MET A 2 2.18 77.28 16.07
CA MET A 2 1.20 76.93 17.13
C MET A 2 0.23 75.73 16.87
N ALA A 3 0.30 74.60 17.59
CA ALA A 3 -0.12 74.36 18.99
C ALA A 3 -1.67 74.27 19.14
N SER A 4 -2.34 73.33 19.84
CA SER A 4 -1.97 72.33 20.87
C SER A 4 -2.96 71.14 20.92
N ARG A 5 -2.62 70.03 21.64
CA ARG A 5 -3.58 69.03 22.17
C ARG A 5 -4.37 69.60 23.38
N PRO A 6 -5.65 69.21 23.62
CA PRO A 6 -6.04 68.04 24.46
C PRO A 6 -7.39 67.35 24.01
N SER A 7 -8.02 66.36 24.70
CA SER A 7 -7.56 65.11 25.35
C SER A 7 -8.74 64.22 25.83
N LYS A 8 -8.56 62.89 25.90
CA LYS A 8 -9.31 61.85 26.70
C LYS A 8 -10.79 61.48 26.38
N SER A 9 -10.95 60.25 25.87
CA SER A 9 -11.78 59.10 26.37
C SER A 9 -13.31 59.12 26.55
N ALA A 10 -13.89 57.94 26.28
CA ALA A 10 -15.29 57.48 26.44
C ALA A 10 -16.24 58.03 25.33
N ASP A 11 -17.01 57.22 24.60
CA ASP A 11 -18.05 56.31 25.10
C ASP A 11 -18.30 55.07 24.22
N SER A 12 -18.89 54.03 24.83
CA SER A 12 -19.37 52.80 24.18
C SER A 12 -20.90 52.79 24.19
N ILE A 13 -21.52 52.61 23.02
CA ILE A 13 -22.95 52.27 22.91
C ILE A 13 -23.07 51.04 22.01
N SER A 14 -23.55 49.96 22.61
CA SER A 14 -24.00 48.75 21.95
C SER A 14 -25.51 48.71 22.06
N ASP A 15 -26.22 48.79 20.93
CA ASP A 15 -27.65 48.49 20.88
C ASP A 15 -27.84 47.02 20.49
N SER A 16 -28.60 46.32 21.32
CA SER A 16 -29.09 44.97 21.10
C SER A 16 -30.56 45.02 20.73
N GLU A 17 -31.00 44.28 19.72
CA GLU A 17 -32.40 43.86 19.62
C GLU A 17 -32.50 42.36 19.35
N SER A 18 -33.47 41.73 20.01
CA SER A 18 -33.68 40.29 20.10
C SER A 18 -35.16 39.95 19.90
N SER A 19 -35.46 38.85 19.21
CA SER A 19 -36.72 38.11 19.36
C SER A 19 -36.51 36.69 18.79
N ASP A 20 -36.56 35.57 19.51
CA ASP A 20 -37.47 35.06 20.58
C ASP A 20 -38.61 34.18 20.04
N SER A 21 -38.50 32.86 20.25
CA SER A 21 -39.54 31.84 20.56
C SER A 21 -38.90 30.44 20.42
N ARG A 22 -38.84 29.59 21.48
CA ARG A 22 -39.88 28.64 21.99
C ARG A 22 -40.22 27.51 21.00
N ASP A 23 -40.44 26.27 21.41
CA ASP A 23 -40.24 25.50 22.66
C ASP A 23 -40.23 24.00 22.22
N ASP A 24 -40.18 23.05 23.17
CA ASP A 24 -40.48 21.61 23.00
C ASP A 24 -39.44 20.72 22.27
N GLU A 25 -38.68 19.92 23.03
CA GLU A 25 -38.99 18.48 23.18
C GLU A 25 -38.25 17.84 24.38
N GLU A 26 -38.96 16.98 25.09
CA GLU A 26 -38.45 16.04 26.12
C GLU A 26 -37.65 14.94 25.38
N GLY A 27 -36.55 14.36 25.85
CA GLY A 27 -36.04 14.23 27.21
C GLY A 27 -35.74 12.74 27.47
N TRP A 28 -34.46 12.37 27.51
CA TRP A 28 -34.00 11.05 28.00
C TRP A 28 -32.75 11.26 28.85
N ASP A 29 -32.88 10.96 30.14
CA ASP A 29 -31.78 10.95 31.10
C ASP A 29 -30.82 9.78 30.80
N ASP A 30 -29.55 9.98 31.15
CA ASP A 30 -28.50 8.99 31.47
C ASP A 30 -28.67 7.55 30.97
N VAL A 31 -27.92 7.18 29.92
CA VAL A 31 -27.49 5.80 29.68
C VAL A 31 -26.01 5.72 30.05
N GLU A 32 -25.69 4.96 31.11
CA GLU A 32 -24.30 4.69 31.51
C GLU A 32 -23.62 3.77 30.48
N ALA A 33 -22.30 3.56 30.61
CA ALA A 33 -21.55 2.73 29.67
C ALA A 33 -22.02 1.27 29.71
N ASP A 34 -22.62 0.80 28.61
CA ASP A 34 -22.96 -0.60 28.43
C ASP A 34 -21.69 -1.45 28.38
N GLU A 35 -21.54 -2.35 29.37
CA GLU A 35 -20.67 -3.51 29.28
C GLU A 35 -21.16 -4.39 28.11
N GLU A 36 -20.26 -5.04 27.36
CA GLU A 36 -20.64 -5.88 26.20
C GLU A 36 -21.68 -6.95 26.60
N GLU A 37 -22.96 -6.71 26.32
CA GLU A 37 -24.03 -7.68 26.59
C GLU A 37 -23.83 -8.91 25.69
N ALA A 38 -23.62 -10.07 26.32
CA ALA A 38 -23.51 -11.34 25.61
C ALA A 38 -24.85 -11.68 24.94
N GLN A 39 -24.91 -11.53 23.62
CA GLN A 39 -26.15 -11.63 22.83
C GLN A 39 -26.85 -12.99 23.04
N GLU A 40 -28.04 -12.94 23.66
CA GLU A 40 -28.81 -14.12 24.07
C GLU A 40 -29.34 -14.92 22.86
N VAL A 41 -28.97 -16.20 22.76
CA VAL A 41 -29.31 -17.06 21.61
C VAL A 41 -30.58 -17.87 21.88
N ILE A 42 -31.68 -17.54 21.19
CA ILE A 42 -32.92 -18.32 21.25
C ILE A 42 -32.78 -19.62 20.44
N SER A 43 -33.31 -20.73 20.98
CA SER A 43 -33.32 -22.02 20.30
C SER A 43 -34.18 -22.03 19.04
N LEU A 44 -33.67 -22.72 18.01
CA LEU A 44 -34.36 -22.93 16.74
C LEU A 44 -35.71 -23.67 16.89
N LEU A 45 -35.88 -24.45 17.97
CA LEU A 45 -36.96 -25.42 18.12
C LEU A 45 -37.85 -25.24 19.35
N ASP A 46 -37.41 -24.47 20.35
CA ASP A 46 -38.20 -24.13 21.53
C ASP A 46 -37.80 -22.76 22.11
N ASP A 47 -38.60 -22.23 23.04
CA ASP A 47 -38.43 -20.88 23.60
C ASP A 47 -37.32 -20.78 24.67
N ARG A 48 -36.27 -21.62 24.57
CA ARG A 48 -35.13 -21.57 25.49
C ARG A 48 -34.03 -20.67 24.95
N VAL A 49 -33.40 -19.95 25.87
CA VAL A 49 -32.27 -19.06 25.61
C VAL A 49 -30.96 -19.74 26.04
N PHE A 50 -29.89 -19.49 25.29
CA PHE A 50 -28.55 -20.05 25.46
C PHE A 50 -27.50 -18.92 25.37
N PRO A 51 -26.35 -19.08 26.03
CA PRO A 51 -25.27 -18.09 25.96
C PRO A 51 -24.46 -18.14 24.65
N ASP A 52 -24.63 -19.20 23.84
CA ASP A 52 -23.90 -19.40 22.59
C ASP A 52 -24.62 -20.37 21.65
N VAL A 53 -24.31 -20.27 20.35
CA VAL A 53 -24.93 -21.08 19.29
C VAL A 53 -24.58 -22.56 19.40
N ALA A 54 -23.37 -22.93 19.87
CA ALA A 54 -22.97 -24.34 19.97
C ALA A 54 -23.74 -25.08 21.07
N SER A 55 -23.95 -24.44 22.23
CA SER A 55 -24.82 -24.93 23.31
C SER A 55 -26.26 -25.10 22.86
N MET A 56 -26.78 -24.16 22.07
CA MET A 56 -28.13 -24.21 21.49
C MET A 56 -28.28 -25.39 20.51
N LEU A 57 -27.32 -25.59 19.61
CA LEU A 57 -27.31 -26.70 18.64
C LEU A 57 -27.18 -28.06 19.34
N ALA A 58 -26.36 -28.17 20.39
CA ALA A 58 -26.26 -29.37 21.20
C ALA A 58 -27.60 -29.74 21.87
N HIS A 59 -28.33 -28.75 22.41
CA HIS A 59 -29.68 -28.95 22.96
C HIS A 59 -30.69 -29.39 21.88
N CYS A 60 -30.66 -28.81 20.68
CA CYS A 60 -31.51 -29.24 19.57
C CYS A 60 -31.29 -30.72 19.19
N ARG A 61 -30.03 -31.16 19.13
CA ARG A 61 -29.67 -32.56 18.89
C ARG A 61 -30.11 -33.46 20.03
N ASP A 62 -29.72 -33.16 21.26
CA ASP A 62 -29.84 -34.08 22.39
C ASP A 62 -31.26 -34.18 22.97
N LYS A 63 -32.07 -33.11 22.85
CA LYS A 63 -33.46 -33.09 23.34
C LYS A 63 -34.49 -33.40 22.25
N HIS A 64 -34.31 -32.83 21.05
CA HIS A 64 -35.31 -32.90 19.97
C HIS A 64 -34.91 -33.85 18.83
N GLY A 65 -33.70 -34.41 18.86
CA GLY A 65 -33.19 -35.28 17.81
C GLY A 65 -32.84 -34.56 16.51
N PHE A 66 -32.61 -33.23 16.56
CA PHE A 66 -32.34 -32.43 15.36
C PHE A 66 -30.87 -32.00 15.29
N ASP A 67 -30.10 -32.64 14.42
CA ASP A 67 -28.71 -32.26 14.15
C ASP A 67 -28.63 -31.32 12.92
N PHE A 68 -28.64 -30.01 13.19
CA PHE A 68 -28.51 -28.97 12.17
C PHE A 68 -27.24 -29.12 11.32
N LEU A 69 -26.11 -29.48 11.95
CA LEU A 69 -24.83 -29.62 11.25
C LEU A 69 -24.84 -30.84 10.32
N ALA A 70 -25.44 -31.96 10.76
CA ALA A 70 -25.63 -33.13 9.91
C ALA A 70 -26.56 -32.84 8.72
N VAL A 71 -27.63 -32.06 8.90
CA VAL A 71 -28.52 -31.64 7.79
C VAL A 71 -27.79 -30.70 6.82
N ARG A 72 -27.07 -29.69 7.34
CA ARG A 72 -26.23 -28.77 6.54
C ARG A 72 -25.19 -29.53 5.71
N GLN A 73 -24.52 -30.50 6.30
CA GLN A 73 -23.54 -31.37 5.64
C GLN A 73 -24.20 -32.31 4.60
N ARG A 74 -25.33 -32.94 4.95
CA ARG A 74 -26.08 -33.86 4.06
C ARG A 74 -26.61 -33.17 2.81
N LEU A 75 -27.01 -31.90 2.93
CA LEU A 75 -27.56 -31.10 1.84
C LEU A 75 -26.51 -30.22 1.13
N GLN A 76 -25.25 -30.23 1.57
CA GLN A 76 -24.15 -29.43 1.02
C GLN A 76 -24.47 -27.92 0.91
N LEU A 77 -25.06 -27.37 1.98
CA LEU A 77 -25.54 -25.98 1.97
C LEU A 77 -24.38 -24.98 2.07
N ASP A 78 -24.39 -23.99 1.18
CA ASP A 78 -23.59 -22.77 1.29
C ASP A 78 -24.14 -21.85 2.41
N PHE A 79 -23.59 -20.64 2.56
CA PHE A 79 -24.07 -19.69 3.55
C PHE A 79 -25.56 -19.36 3.35
N HIS A 80 -25.99 -19.06 2.11
CA HIS A 80 -27.38 -18.72 1.82
C HIS A 80 -28.34 -19.90 2.04
N GLY A 81 -27.93 -21.12 1.69
CA GLY A 81 -28.67 -22.34 2.00
C GLY A 81 -28.76 -22.59 3.50
N SER A 82 -27.71 -22.27 4.26
CA SER A 82 -27.69 -22.38 5.72
C SER A 82 -28.63 -21.36 6.38
N VAL A 83 -28.69 -20.11 5.89
CA VAL A 83 -29.67 -19.09 6.30
C VAL A 83 -31.11 -19.55 5.97
N LYS A 84 -31.34 -20.07 4.75
CA LYS A 84 -32.63 -20.66 4.38
C LYS A 84 -33.04 -21.81 5.31
N LEU A 85 -32.09 -22.66 5.74
CA LEU A 85 -32.34 -23.75 6.69
C LEU A 85 -32.66 -23.22 8.09
N VAL A 86 -31.93 -22.22 8.60
CA VAL A 86 -32.26 -21.55 9.88
C VAL A 86 -33.68 -21.03 9.86
N ASN A 87 -34.03 -20.19 8.88
CA ASN A 87 -35.37 -19.60 8.75
C ASN A 87 -36.46 -20.67 8.55
N PHE A 88 -36.23 -21.70 7.74
CA PHE A 88 -37.17 -22.83 7.61
C PHE A 88 -37.34 -23.64 8.91
N THR A 89 -36.29 -23.78 9.72
CA THR A 89 -36.42 -24.50 11.00
C THR A 89 -37.13 -23.66 12.05
N ALA A 90 -36.87 -22.34 12.09
CA ALA A 90 -37.38 -21.40 13.08
C ALA A 90 -38.78 -20.83 12.78
N ASP A 91 -39.28 -20.91 11.54
CA ASP A 91 -40.61 -20.38 11.19
C ASP A 91 -41.75 -21.09 11.96
N GLU A 92 -42.78 -20.32 12.32
CA GLU A 92 -43.98 -20.78 13.01
C GLU A 92 -45.24 -20.70 12.13
N LYS A 93 -45.16 -20.09 10.94
CA LYS A 93 -46.30 -19.86 10.06
C LYS A 93 -46.53 -21.06 9.13
N ALA A 94 -47.79 -21.49 9.02
CA ALA A 94 -48.18 -22.42 7.97
C ALA A 94 -48.49 -21.63 6.69
N HIS A 95 -47.69 -21.82 5.64
CA HIS A 95 -47.94 -21.25 4.33
C HIS A 95 -49.01 -22.07 3.60
N ASP A 96 -50.28 -21.75 3.85
CA ASP A 96 -51.41 -22.30 3.08
C ASP A 96 -51.28 -21.93 1.59
N SER A 97 -51.27 -22.93 0.72
CA SER A 97 -51.21 -22.76 -0.74
C SER A 97 -52.56 -22.29 -1.31
N ALA A 98 -52.93 -21.05 -0.96
CA ALA A 98 -54.26 -20.48 -1.19
C ALA A 98 -54.23 -19.11 -1.92
N MET A 99 -53.29 -18.93 -2.87
CA MET A 99 -53.18 -17.73 -3.72
C MET A 99 -53.22 -18.00 -5.23
N LEU A 100 -53.99 -19.02 -5.65
CA LEU A 100 -54.32 -19.30 -7.06
C LEU A 100 -55.84 -19.48 -7.26
N SER A 101 -56.61 -18.41 -7.04
CA SER A 101 -58.08 -18.40 -7.24
C SER A 101 -58.61 -17.23 -8.09
N HIS A 102 -57.74 -16.34 -8.57
CA HIS A 102 -58.13 -15.12 -9.28
C HIS A 102 -57.44 -14.97 -10.65
N CYS A 103 -57.65 -15.94 -11.55
CA CYS A 103 -57.41 -15.71 -12.98
C CYS A 103 -58.46 -16.44 -13.85
N SER A 104 -58.81 -15.82 -14.97
CA SER A 104 -59.92 -16.20 -15.86
C SER A 104 -59.63 -17.48 -16.67
N PRO A 105 -60.63 -18.34 -16.96
CA PRO A 105 -60.43 -19.60 -17.66
C PRO A 105 -60.22 -19.42 -19.18
N ALA A 106 -58.98 -19.16 -19.59
CA ALA A 106 -58.50 -19.37 -20.96
C ALA A 106 -57.04 -19.86 -20.89
N TYR A 107 -56.68 -20.84 -21.74
CA TYR A 107 -55.37 -21.52 -21.76
C TYR A 107 -55.07 -22.54 -20.64
N LEU A 108 -56.03 -23.40 -20.31
CA LEU A 108 -55.75 -24.75 -19.79
C LEU A 108 -55.93 -25.79 -20.89
N ASN A 109 -54.88 -26.08 -21.67
CA ASN A 109 -54.76 -27.38 -22.35
C ASN A 109 -53.33 -27.74 -22.80
N SER A 110 -52.49 -28.22 -21.88
CA SER A 110 -51.63 -29.41 -22.03
C SER A 110 -50.67 -29.51 -20.84
N TYR A 111 -50.45 -30.72 -20.33
CA TYR A 111 -49.49 -31.07 -19.26
C TYR A 111 -49.83 -30.62 -17.82
N TRP A 112 -50.90 -31.21 -17.27
CA TRP A 112 -50.96 -31.54 -15.84
C TRP A 112 -50.64 -33.03 -15.64
N ILE A 113 -49.46 -33.40 -15.13
CA ILE A 113 -49.25 -34.56 -14.25
C ILE A 113 -48.07 -34.25 -13.32
N GLY A 114 -48.38 -33.94 -12.06
CA GLY A 114 -47.43 -33.74 -10.96
C GLY A 114 -48.23 -33.57 -9.67
N THR A 115 -47.96 -34.40 -8.66
CA THR A 115 -48.77 -34.47 -7.43
C THR A 115 -48.64 -33.21 -6.58
N PRO A 116 -49.68 -32.83 -5.80
CA PRO A 116 -49.54 -31.76 -4.81
C PRO A 116 -48.50 -32.20 -3.76
N SER A 117 -47.38 -31.49 -3.70
CA SER A 117 -46.44 -31.66 -2.60
C SER A 117 -47.13 -31.20 -1.31
N LEU A 118 -47.24 -32.09 -0.32
CA LEU A 118 -47.51 -31.64 1.04
C LEU A 118 -46.26 -30.91 1.50
N THR A 119 -46.31 -29.57 1.52
CA THR A 119 -45.30 -28.74 2.17
C THR A 119 -45.14 -29.20 3.62
N VAL A 120 -43.97 -29.71 3.97
CA VAL A 120 -43.67 -30.14 5.34
C VAL A 120 -43.76 -28.89 6.23
N PRO A 121 -44.57 -28.89 7.31
CA PRO A 121 -44.66 -27.73 8.18
C PRO A 121 -43.30 -27.47 8.86
N PRO A 122 -42.89 -26.20 9.02
CA PRO A 122 -41.65 -25.79 9.69
C PRO A 122 -41.35 -26.53 11.00
N VAL A 123 -40.07 -26.75 11.27
CA VAL A 123 -39.64 -27.72 12.28
C VAL A 123 -40.02 -27.29 13.70
N ARG A 124 -39.82 -26.01 14.07
CA ARG A 124 -40.28 -25.42 15.34
C ARG A 124 -41.77 -25.62 15.55
N GLN A 125 -42.58 -25.37 14.52
CA GLN A 125 -44.03 -25.53 14.59
C GLN A 125 -44.47 -26.97 14.91
N ARG A 126 -43.70 -27.99 14.49
CA ARG A 126 -43.94 -29.40 14.83
C ARG A 126 -43.65 -29.68 16.31
N VAL A 127 -42.52 -29.17 16.80
CA VAL A 127 -42.10 -29.30 18.21
C VAL A 127 -43.12 -28.66 19.15
N HIS A 128 -43.58 -27.43 18.86
CA HIS A 128 -44.61 -26.74 19.65
C HIS A 128 -45.98 -27.46 19.61
N LYS A 129 -46.27 -28.22 18.54
CA LYS A 129 -47.48 -29.07 18.43
C LYS A 129 -47.30 -30.49 19.03
N GLY A 130 -46.15 -30.80 19.62
CA GLY A 130 -45.85 -32.11 20.21
C GLY A 130 -45.69 -33.24 19.17
N LEU A 131 -45.38 -32.90 17.92
CA LEU A 131 -45.15 -33.85 16.83
C LEU A 131 -43.66 -34.16 16.71
N PRO A 132 -43.27 -35.38 16.27
CA PRO A 132 -41.87 -35.72 16.06
C PRO A 132 -41.24 -34.86 14.96
N VAL A 133 -39.99 -34.45 15.21
CA VAL A 133 -39.09 -33.86 14.22
C VAL A 133 -38.78 -34.91 13.15
N THR A 134 -38.74 -34.48 11.89
CA THR A 134 -38.40 -35.33 10.74
C THR A 134 -37.08 -34.87 10.14
N GLU A 135 -36.08 -35.75 10.14
CA GLU A 135 -34.75 -35.48 9.55
C GLU A 135 -34.77 -35.37 8.01
N ASP A 136 -35.86 -35.81 7.36
CA ASP A 136 -36.06 -35.87 5.90
C ASP A 136 -36.23 -34.49 5.21
N ILE A 137 -35.55 -33.44 5.70
CA ILE A 137 -35.50 -32.15 5.03
C ILE A 137 -34.77 -32.31 3.69
N SER A 138 -35.40 -31.87 2.60
CA SER A 138 -34.84 -31.85 1.25
C SER A 138 -34.53 -30.41 0.80
N LEU A 139 -33.73 -30.27 -0.27
CA LEU A 139 -33.47 -28.95 -0.86
C LEU A 139 -34.77 -28.24 -1.31
N ALA A 140 -35.78 -28.98 -1.75
CA ALA A 140 -37.05 -28.42 -2.22
C ALA A 140 -37.90 -27.82 -1.08
N ASP A 141 -37.67 -28.21 0.18
CA ASP A 141 -38.39 -27.66 1.33
C ASP A 141 -37.87 -26.26 1.71
N ILE A 142 -36.56 -26.04 1.53
CA ILE A 142 -35.87 -24.79 1.89
C ILE A 142 -35.67 -23.82 0.72
N ASP A 143 -35.82 -24.27 -0.54
CA ASP A 143 -35.57 -23.43 -1.73
C ASP A 143 -36.74 -22.51 -2.10
N GLN A 144 -37.22 -21.74 -1.13
CA GLN A 144 -38.23 -20.71 -1.31
C GLN A 144 -37.64 -19.35 -0.92
N GLU A 145 -37.85 -18.33 -1.74
CA GLU A 145 -37.27 -16.98 -1.51
C GLU A 145 -37.69 -16.36 -0.17
N GLN A 146 -38.83 -16.78 0.40
CA GLN A 146 -39.29 -16.32 1.70
C GLN A 146 -38.32 -16.63 2.84
N TYR A 147 -37.56 -17.72 2.77
CA TYR A 147 -36.58 -18.11 3.80
C TYR A 147 -35.24 -17.38 3.67
N LEU A 148 -35.10 -16.43 2.73
CA LEU A 148 -34.00 -15.45 2.72
C LEU A 148 -34.27 -14.25 3.63
N LYS A 149 -35.47 -14.14 4.22
CA LYS A 149 -35.79 -13.12 5.21
C LYS A 149 -35.63 -13.70 6.62
N PRO A 150 -34.86 -13.07 7.52
CA PRO A 150 -34.76 -13.49 8.91
C PRO A 150 -36.14 -13.64 9.57
N VAL A 151 -36.30 -14.65 10.41
CA VAL A 151 -37.50 -14.85 11.23
C VAL A 151 -37.50 -13.94 12.47
N LEU A 152 -36.31 -13.56 12.94
CA LEU A 152 -36.06 -12.62 14.03
C LEU A 152 -35.21 -11.46 13.53
N ASP A 153 -35.45 -10.26 14.05
CA ASP A 153 -34.51 -9.13 13.93
C ASP A 153 -33.28 -9.43 14.81
N ASP A 154 -32.08 -9.07 14.34
CA ASP A 154 -30.78 -9.36 14.97
C ASP A 154 -30.56 -10.82 15.39
N ASP A 155 -30.91 -11.76 14.49
CA ASP A 155 -30.77 -13.21 14.70
C ASP A 155 -29.31 -13.65 14.92
N ALA A 156 -28.95 -13.82 16.20
CA ALA A 156 -27.64 -14.28 16.65
C ALA A 156 -27.24 -15.66 16.09
N VAL A 157 -28.20 -16.51 15.69
CA VAL A 157 -27.90 -17.80 15.05
C VAL A 157 -27.44 -17.60 13.61
N ILE A 158 -28.06 -16.65 12.88
CA ILE A 158 -27.64 -16.27 11.52
C ILE A 158 -26.26 -15.60 11.55
N LEU A 159 -26.01 -14.71 12.52
CA LEU A 159 -24.71 -14.06 12.70
C LEU A 159 -23.62 -15.10 13.04
N GLY A 160 -23.90 -16.03 13.95
CA GLY A 160 -23.01 -17.12 14.34
C GLY A 160 -22.80 -18.22 13.28
N LEU A 161 -23.45 -18.17 12.11
CA LEU A 161 -23.23 -19.16 11.03
C LEU A 161 -21.80 -19.15 10.50
N PHE A 162 -21.08 -18.03 10.62
CA PHE A 162 -19.68 -17.90 10.19
C PHE A 162 -18.69 -18.66 11.09
N ASP A 163 -19.02 -18.85 12.37
CA ASP A 163 -18.16 -19.55 13.33
C ASP A 163 -18.43 -21.06 13.38
N LEU A 164 -19.45 -21.55 12.67
CA LEU A 164 -19.76 -22.97 12.58
C LEU A 164 -18.78 -23.69 11.63
N PRO A 165 -18.26 -24.88 12.01
CA PRO A 165 -17.28 -25.62 11.20
C PRO A 165 -17.70 -25.78 9.73
N GLU A 166 -16.78 -25.46 8.81
CA GLU A 166 -17.03 -25.61 7.38
C GLU A 166 -17.16 -27.09 6.97
N VAL A 167 -17.94 -27.31 5.90
CA VAL A 167 -18.22 -28.64 5.34
C VAL A 167 -16.97 -29.16 4.61
N THR A 168 -16.04 -29.75 5.36
CA THR A 168 -14.85 -30.37 4.77
C THR A 168 -15.21 -31.73 4.15
N ALA A 169 -14.97 -31.87 2.84
CA ALA A 169 -15.16 -33.12 2.11
C ALA A 169 -14.25 -34.27 2.61
N ALA A 170 -13.17 -33.95 3.34
CA ALA A 170 -12.20 -34.89 3.88
C ALA A 170 -12.84 -35.96 4.79
N ALA A 171 -13.64 -35.55 5.78
CA ALA A 171 -14.23 -36.48 6.75
C ALA A 171 -15.19 -37.51 6.10
N ALA A 172 -15.87 -37.13 5.02
CA ALA A 172 -16.72 -38.03 4.25
C ALA A 172 -15.89 -38.95 3.31
N ALA A 173 -14.82 -38.42 2.71
CA ALA A 173 -13.95 -39.17 1.83
C ALA A 173 -13.20 -40.30 2.56
N ASP A 174 -12.66 -40.04 3.76
CA ASP A 174 -11.90 -41.03 4.54
C ASP A 174 -12.77 -42.22 4.96
N ALA A 175 -14.01 -41.96 5.37
CA ALA A 175 -14.97 -43.00 5.73
C ALA A 175 -15.38 -43.90 4.54
N ILE A 176 -15.44 -43.33 3.33
CA ILE A 176 -15.76 -44.06 2.10
C ILE A 176 -14.53 -44.83 1.59
N ALA A 177 -13.34 -44.24 1.65
CA ALA A 177 -12.07 -44.87 1.25
C ALA A 177 -11.75 -46.10 2.14
N ALA A 178 -11.92 -45.98 3.45
CA ALA A 178 -11.75 -47.09 4.40
C ALA A 178 -12.70 -48.27 4.09
N LYS A 179 -13.90 -47.98 3.57
CA LYS A 179 -14.90 -49.00 3.20
C LYS A 179 -14.57 -49.67 1.86
N ALA A 180 -14.13 -48.91 0.86
CA ALA A 180 -13.71 -49.44 -0.44
C ALA A 180 -12.44 -50.32 -0.36
N ALA A 181 -11.51 -49.98 0.53
CA ALA A 181 -10.30 -50.76 0.79
C ALA A 181 -10.59 -52.15 1.41
N ALA A 182 -11.74 -52.33 2.07
CA ALA A 182 -12.09 -53.58 2.74
C ALA A 182 -12.71 -54.65 1.81
N GLU A 183 -13.24 -54.27 0.64
CA GLU A 183 -14.05 -55.17 -0.22
C GLU A 183 -13.37 -55.59 -1.53
N THR A 184 -12.18 -55.07 -1.87
CA THR A 184 -11.56 -55.28 -3.18
C THR A 184 -10.50 -56.38 -3.17
N SER A 185 -10.66 -57.44 -3.96
CA SER A 185 -9.64 -58.50 -4.16
C SER A 185 -9.41 -58.82 -5.65
N GLY A 186 -8.15 -58.95 -6.04
CA GLY A 186 -7.71 -59.22 -7.42
C GLY A 186 -7.60 -57.97 -8.31
N ASP A 187 -6.59 -57.98 -9.20
CA ASP A 187 -6.21 -57.11 -10.35
C ASP A 187 -6.44 -55.57 -10.33
N ASN A 188 -7.47 -55.05 -9.67
CA ASN A 188 -7.74 -53.61 -9.51
C ASN A 188 -6.81 -52.90 -8.51
N ALA A 189 -5.88 -53.62 -7.87
CA ALA A 189 -5.03 -53.07 -6.82
C ALA A 189 -4.12 -51.91 -7.29
N SER A 190 -3.58 -51.96 -8.53
CA SER A 190 -2.76 -50.84 -9.04
C SER A 190 -3.63 -49.62 -9.39
N LEU A 191 -4.86 -49.85 -9.84
CA LEU A 191 -5.79 -48.77 -10.20
C LEU A 191 -6.30 -48.04 -8.94
N LEU A 192 -6.41 -48.75 -7.82
CA LEU A 192 -6.70 -48.17 -6.51
C LEU A 192 -5.51 -47.34 -5.99
N ASP A 193 -4.28 -47.79 -6.17
CA ASP A 193 -3.06 -47.05 -5.77
C ASP A 193 -2.91 -45.74 -6.57
N ASP A 194 -3.09 -45.79 -7.89
CA ASP A 194 -3.11 -44.60 -8.76
C ASP A 194 -4.22 -43.61 -8.36
N LEU A 195 -5.43 -44.11 -8.03
CA LEU A 195 -6.55 -43.28 -7.57
C LEU A 195 -6.30 -42.65 -6.19
N LEU A 196 -5.72 -43.40 -5.25
CA LEU A 196 -5.37 -42.88 -3.92
C LEU A 196 -4.31 -41.79 -4.02
N LYS A 197 -3.28 -42.00 -4.85
CA LYS A 197 -2.26 -40.98 -5.14
C LYS A 197 -2.87 -39.73 -5.76
N ARG A 198 -3.77 -39.89 -6.74
CA ARG A 198 -4.47 -38.75 -7.36
C ARG A 198 -5.37 -38.00 -6.38
N ASN A 199 -5.97 -38.70 -5.42
CA ASN A 199 -6.78 -38.09 -4.36
C ASN A 199 -5.90 -37.27 -3.40
N ALA A 200 -4.74 -37.79 -3.00
CA ALA A 200 -3.78 -37.05 -2.19
C ALA A 200 -3.24 -35.79 -2.90
N GLU A 201 -2.92 -35.88 -4.19
CA GLU A 201 -2.53 -34.72 -5.02
C GLU A 201 -3.64 -33.65 -5.06
N LEU A 202 -4.90 -34.07 -5.24
CA LEU A 202 -6.05 -33.16 -5.25
C LEU A 202 -6.38 -32.57 -3.87
N GLN A 203 -6.17 -33.32 -2.79
CA GLN A 203 -6.33 -32.83 -1.41
C GLN A 203 -5.28 -31.76 -1.07
N GLU A 204 -4.02 -31.94 -1.49
CA GLU A 204 -2.96 -30.94 -1.32
C GLU A 204 -3.26 -29.67 -2.15
N GLU A 205 -3.73 -29.83 -3.39
CA GLU A 205 -4.16 -28.71 -4.24
C GLU A 205 -5.36 -27.96 -3.63
N LEU A 206 -6.36 -28.68 -3.11
CA LEU A 206 -7.52 -28.08 -2.44
C LEU A 206 -7.12 -27.31 -1.18
N ALA A 207 -6.28 -27.89 -0.31
CA ALA A 207 -5.76 -27.21 0.88
C ALA A 207 -4.99 -25.92 0.53
N ARG A 208 -4.23 -25.94 -0.58
CA ARG A 208 -3.53 -24.76 -1.11
C ARG A 208 -4.49 -23.69 -1.63
N VAL A 209 -5.61 -24.07 -2.24
CA VAL A 209 -6.64 -23.15 -2.73
C VAL A 209 -7.44 -22.55 -1.56
N THR A 210 -7.83 -23.35 -0.56
CA THR A 210 -8.50 -22.86 0.66
C THR A 210 -7.60 -21.87 1.40
N ALA A 211 -6.32 -22.19 1.63
CA ALA A 211 -5.39 -21.25 2.26
C ALA A 211 -5.19 -19.95 1.47
N LYS A 212 -5.30 -19.95 0.13
CA LYS A 212 -5.34 -18.72 -0.67
C LYS A 212 -6.63 -17.93 -0.44
N PHE A 213 -7.76 -18.62 -0.31
CA PHE A 213 -9.07 -18.01 -0.08
C PHE A 213 -9.19 -17.39 1.32
N ASP A 214 -8.61 -18.02 2.35
CA ASP A 214 -8.58 -17.48 3.71
C ASP A 214 -7.75 -16.18 3.78
N ASN A 215 -6.56 -16.19 3.16
CA ASN A 215 -5.73 -14.99 3.04
C ASN A 215 -6.43 -13.87 2.27
N TYR A 216 -7.22 -14.21 1.24
CA TYR A 216 -8.05 -13.25 0.50
C TYR A 216 -9.20 -12.71 1.36
N ARG A 217 -9.93 -13.57 2.10
CA ARG A 217 -10.98 -13.17 3.05
C ARG A 217 -10.46 -12.18 4.10
N ILE A 218 -9.31 -12.48 4.73
CA ILE A 218 -8.70 -11.60 5.73
C ILE A 218 -8.32 -10.24 5.12
N ALA A 219 -7.76 -10.22 3.91
CA ALA A 219 -7.42 -8.97 3.22
C ALA A 219 -8.66 -8.14 2.84
N VAL A 220 -9.74 -8.80 2.39
CA VAL A 220 -11.02 -8.13 2.07
C VAL A 220 -11.69 -7.59 3.35
N GLN A 221 -11.72 -8.37 4.43
CA GLN A 221 -12.27 -7.94 5.72
C GLN A 221 -11.54 -6.69 6.23
N GLN A 222 -10.20 -6.74 6.33
CA GLN A 222 -9.40 -5.58 6.74
C GLN A 222 -9.60 -4.35 5.85
N THR A 223 -9.90 -4.54 4.56
CA THR A 223 -10.17 -3.44 3.61
C THR A 223 -11.60 -2.89 3.75
N LEU A 224 -12.56 -3.67 4.27
CA LEU A 224 -13.90 -3.22 4.60
C LEU A 224 -13.92 -2.51 5.96
N ASP A 225 -13.27 -3.07 6.97
CA ASP A 225 -13.16 -2.48 8.31
C ASP A 225 -12.51 -1.08 8.25
N GLN A 226 -11.41 -0.94 7.50
CA GLN A 226 -10.75 0.36 7.25
C GLN A 226 -11.61 1.36 6.46
N ARG A 227 -12.68 0.91 5.79
CA ARG A 227 -13.53 1.76 4.95
C ARG A 227 -14.83 2.19 5.63
N TRP A 228 -15.11 1.64 6.81
CA TRP A 228 -16.22 2.06 7.68
C TRP A 228 -15.75 2.63 9.02
N GLY A 229 -14.48 2.47 9.40
CA GLY A 229 -13.93 3.00 10.65
C GLY A 229 -13.48 4.47 10.65
N ASP A 230 -13.41 5.14 9.48
CA ASP A 230 -12.85 6.51 9.36
C ASP A 230 -13.90 7.65 9.46
N ASP A 231 -15.20 7.34 9.58
CA ASP A 231 -16.29 8.35 9.61
C ASP A 231 -16.80 8.67 11.05
N ALA A 232 -16.13 8.19 12.10
CA ALA A 232 -16.56 8.40 13.49
C ALA A 232 -15.39 8.47 14.49
N ASP A 233 -14.50 9.48 14.37
CA ASP A 233 -13.68 10.02 15.49
C ASP A 233 -12.86 11.26 15.06
N ALA A 234 -13.52 12.24 14.42
CA ALA A 234 -12.82 13.40 13.82
C ALA A 234 -13.51 14.77 14.06
N ASP A 235 -14.14 14.98 15.23
CA ASP A 235 -14.78 16.28 15.53
C ASP A 235 -14.96 16.62 17.04
N ASP A 236 -13.96 16.38 17.92
CA ASP A 236 -14.02 16.95 19.30
C ASP A 236 -12.67 17.24 20.04
N GLU A 237 -11.64 17.78 19.36
CA GLU A 237 -10.40 18.26 20.01
C GLU A 237 -10.02 19.71 19.60
N ALA A 238 -11.00 20.62 19.71
CA ALA A 238 -10.80 22.05 19.40
C ALA A 238 -11.25 23.02 20.52
N ALA A 239 -11.41 22.56 21.77
CA ALA A 239 -11.87 23.45 22.85
C ALA A 239 -11.43 23.09 24.30
N LYS A 240 -10.18 23.39 24.70
CA LYS A 240 -9.82 23.92 26.05
C LYS A 240 -8.36 24.36 26.21
N GLY A 241 -8.08 25.63 25.91
CA GLY A 241 -6.82 26.27 26.32
C GLY A 241 -6.90 26.95 27.70
N LYS A 242 -6.03 26.52 28.64
CA LYS A 242 -5.39 27.25 29.78
C LYS A 242 -5.63 26.71 31.21
N GLY A 243 -4.57 26.12 31.77
CA GLY A 243 -4.35 25.98 33.22
C GLY A 243 -2.84 25.96 33.54
N LYS A 244 -2.35 26.82 34.44
CA LYS A 244 -0.90 26.96 34.76
C LYS A 244 -0.44 25.94 35.81
N GLY A 245 0.72 25.31 35.60
CA GLY A 245 1.48 24.60 36.65
C GLY A 245 2.96 24.45 36.30
N LYS A 246 3.88 24.77 37.22
CA LYS A 246 5.34 24.62 37.04
C LYS A 246 5.83 23.29 37.63
N GLY A 247 6.69 22.56 36.91
CA GLY A 247 7.48 21.44 37.46
C GLY A 247 8.67 21.09 36.55
N LYS A 248 9.85 20.83 37.12
CA LYS A 248 11.06 20.47 36.36
C LYS A 248 11.12 18.98 36.06
N GLY A 249 11.45 18.62 34.83
CA GLY A 249 11.99 17.30 34.45
C GLY A 249 12.29 17.31 32.96
N LYS A 250 13.57 17.30 32.57
CA LYS A 250 13.98 17.26 31.15
C LYS A 250 14.39 15.83 30.81
N GLU A 251 13.40 14.97 30.61
CA GLU A 251 13.61 13.68 29.96
C GLU A 251 13.39 13.84 28.45
N LYS A 252 14.08 13.01 27.65
CA LYS A 252 13.85 12.96 26.20
C LYS A 252 12.52 12.24 25.97
N GLU A 253 11.49 12.98 25.60
CA GLU A 253 10.36 12.37 24.88
C GLU A 253 10.88 11.73 23.58
N LYS A 254 10.31 10.57 23.24
CA LYS A 254 10.77 9.77 22.10
C LYS A 254 10.44 10.49 20.80
N ALA A 255 11.23 10.19 19.77
CA ALA A 255 10.78 10.40 18.39
C ALA A 255 9.57 9.48 18.13
N GLU A 256 8.37 10.04 18.16
CA GLU A 256 7.15 9.35 17.77
C GLU A 256 7.03 9.35 16.24
N ASP A 257 7.76 8.39 15.66
CA ASP A 257 7.54 7.74 14.37
C ASP A 257 7.20 8.61 13.16
N GLU A 258 8.10 9.53 12.80
CA GLU A 258 8.16 10.14 11.45
C GLU A 258 8.21 9.07 10.34
N SER A 259 8.66 7.84 10.65
CA SER A 259 8.62 6.74 9.70
C SER A 259 7.19 6.31 9.39
N LYS A 260 6.27 6.35 10.37
CA LYS A 260 4.83 6.11 10.15
C LYS A 260 4.24 7.12 9.17
N TYR A 261 4.49 8.43 9.36
CA TYR A 261 4.02 9.47 8.44
C TYR A 261 4.49 9.22 6.99
N TYR A 262 5.75 8.80 6.84
CA TYR A 262 6.28 8.36 5.54
C TYR A 262 5.55 7.13 4.97
N TRP A 263 5.30 6.08 5.75
CA TRP A 263 4.59 4.89 5.24
C TRP A 263 3.12 5.19 4.92
N ASP A 264 2.48 6.10 5.68
CA ASP A 264 1.10 6.52 5.49
C ASP A 264 0.94 7.41 4.24
N SER A 265 1.91 8.29 3.93
CA SER A 265 1.89 9.09 2.68
C SER A 265 1.93 8.19 1.43
N TYR A 266 2.69 7.08 1.49
CA TYR A 266 2.75 6.06 0.43
C TYR A 266 1.52 5.14 0.37
N ALA A 267 0.52 5.26 1.26
CA ALA A 267 -0.75 4.51 1.15
C ALA A 267 -1.75 5.18 0.18
N GLY A 268 -1.62 6.49 -0.05
CA GLY A 268 -2.47 7.29 -0.94
C GLY A 268 -2.35 6.89 -2.41
N VAL A 269 -3.43 6.99 -3.18
CA VAL A 269 -3.41 6.57 -4.61
C VAL A 269 -2.63 7.55 -5.49
N GLU A 270 -2.66 8.85 -5.17
CA GLU A 270 -2.15 9.92 -6.02
C GLU A 270 -0.63 9.87 -6.25
N ILE A 271 0.14 9.48 -5.22
CA ILE A 271 1.59 9.29 -5.34
C ILE A 271 1.93 8.11 -6.26
N HIS A 272 1.17 7.00 -6.17
CA HIS A 272 1.31 5.86 -7.08
C HIS A 272 0.84 6.15 -8.49
N GLU A 273 -0.20 6.96 -8.67
CA GLU A 273 -0.63 7.42 -9.99
C GLU A 273 0.44 8.30 -10.65
N THR A 274 1.05 9.21 -9.90
CA THR A 274 2.17 10.05 -10.36
C THR A 274 3.36 9.18 -10.78
N MET A 275 3.77 8.26 -9.91
CA MET A 275 4.85 7.29 -10.17
C MET A 275 4.57 6.39 -11.39
N LEU A 276 3.34 5.91 -11.59
CA LEU A 276 2.96 5.05 -12.73
C LEU A 276 2.81 5.82 -14.04
N LYS A 277 2.48 7.12 -14.00
CA LYS A 277 2.46 8.00 -15.17
C LYS A 277 3.85 8.48 -15.61
N ASP A 278 4.84 8.39 -14.73
CA ASP A 278 6.25 8.57 -15.11
C ASP A 278 6.68 7.42 -16.03
N THR A 279 6.58 7.66 -17.34
CA THR A 279 6.95 6.69 -18.37
C THR A 279 8.46 6.52 -18.46
N VAL A 280 9.27 7.57 -18.21
CA VAL A 280 10.74 7.48 -18.23
C VAL A 280 11.21 6.45 -17.20
N ARG A 281 10.70 6.57 -15.97
CA ARG A 281 10.92 5.61 -14.89
C ARG A 281 10.37 4.23 -15.25
N THR A 282 9.06 4.15 -15.49
CA THR A 282 8.35 2.86 -15.52
C THR A 282 8.75 2.03 -16.75
N ASP A 283 9.00 2.69 -17.88
CA ASP A 283 9.47 2.03 -19.10
C ASP A 283 10.93 1.58 -18.97
N ALA A 284 11.81 2.33 -18.29
CA ALA A 284 13.21 1.90 -18.11
C ALA A 284 13.33 0.58 -17.34
N TYR A 285 12.56 0.40 -16.25
CA TYR A 285 12.47 -0.88 -15.55
C TYR A 285 11.84 -1.97 -16.44
N ARG A 286 10.69 -1.69 -17.06
CA ARG A 286 9.97 -2.63 -17.93
C ARG A 286 10.88 -3.14 -19.04
N ASP A 287 11.53 -2.24 -19.76
CA ASP A 287 12.31 -2.53 -20.95
C ASP A 287 13.62 -3.23 -20.59
N PHE A 288 14.27 -2.87 -19.47
CA PHE A 288 15.37 -3.67 -18.96
C PHE A 288 14.93 -5.11 -18.67
N ILE A 289 13.84 -5.29 -17.91
CA ILE A 289 13.32 -6.61 -17.53
C ILE A 289 12.84 -7.41 -18.77
N TYR A 290 12.25 -6.75 -19.77
CA TYR A 290 11.67 -7.41 -20.95
C TYR A 290 12.65 -7.65 -22.10
N ASN A 291 13.71 -6.85 -22.24
CA ASN A 291 14.82 -7.16 -23.15
C ASN A 291 15.66 -8.30 -22.53
N ASN A 292 15.91 -8.23 -21.23
CA ASN A 292 16.70 -9.21 -20.49
C ASN A 292 15.91 -10.40 -19.90
N LYS A 293 14.79 -10.83 -20.49
CA LYS A 293 13.97 -11.95 -19.92
C LYS A 293 14.78 -13.22 -19.62
N HIS A 294 15.87 -13.45 -20.35
CA HIS A 294 16.78 -14.56 -20.12
C HIS A 294 17.49 -14.51 -18.75
N LEU A 295 17.66 -13.33 -18.15
CA LEU A 295 18.19 -13.15 -16.79
C LEU A 295 17.15 -13.41 -15.69
N PHE A 296 15.86 -13.22 -15.98
CA PHE A 296 14.76 -13.41 -15.02
C PHE A 296 14.13 -14.80 -15.10
N LYS A 297 14.22 -15.49 -16.25
CA LYS A 297 13.55 -16.77 -16.47
C LYS A 297 14.00 -17.85 -15.48
N GLY A 298 13.04 -18.38 -14.72
CA GLY A 298 13.26 -19.42 -13.70
C GLY A 298 13.90 -18.91 -12.41
N LYS A 299 14.13 -17.60 -12.27
CA LYS A 299 14.83 -17.00 -11.13
C LYS A 299 13.92 -16.62 -9.97
N THR A 300 14.52 -16.54 -8.78
CA THR A 300 13.90 -15.94 -7.59
C THR A 300 14.26 -14.46 -7.53
N VAL A 301 13.25 -13.60 -7.48
CA VAL A 301 13.39 -12.13 -7.44
C VAL A 301 12.89 -11.60 -6.09
N LEU A 302 13.53 -10.55 -5.59
CA LEU A 302 13.05 -9.73 -4.47
C LEU A 302 12.81 -8.31 -4.98
N ASP A 303 11.60 -7.80 -4.79
CA ASP A 303 11.15 -6.44 -5.13
C ASP A 303 10.96 -5.65 -3.83
N ILE A 304 11.77 -4.62 -3.59
CA ILE A 304 11.84 -3.88 -2.32
C ILE A 304 11.21 -2.50 -2.50
N GLY A 305 10.21 -2.19 -1.66
CA GLY A 305 9.32 -1.05 -1.86
C GLY A 305 8.42 -1.29 -3.07
N CYS A 306 7.78 -2.47 -3.13
CA CYS A 306 7.07 -2.89 -4.33
C CYS A 306 5.87 -2.00 -4.70
N GLY A 307 5.38 -1.16 -3.78
CA GLY A 307 4.30 -0.21 -3.99
C GLY A 307 3.03 -0.91 -4.47
N THR A 308 2.60 -0.61 -5.69
CA THR A 308 1.46 -1.25 -6.37
C THR A 308 1.73 -2.68 -6.88
N GLY A 309 2.97 -3.17 -6.79
CA GLY A 309 3.41 -4.47 -7.31
C GLY A 309 3.80 -4.45 -8.80
N ILE A 310 3.90 -3.28 -9.44
CA ILE A 310 4.13 -3.19 -10.90
C ILE A 310 5.45 -3.83 -11.36
N LEU A 311 6.55 -3.62 -10.63
CA LEU A 311 7.86 -4.19 -10.96
C LEU A 311 7.88 -5.70 -10.75
N SER A 312 7.30 -6.18 -9.65
CA SER A 312 7.02 -7.60 -9.42
C SER A 312 6.23 -8.25 -10.56
N MET A 313 5.20 -7.57 -11.09
CA MET A 313 4.42 -8.06 -12.22
C MET A 313 5.24 -8.13 -13.52
N PHE A 314 6.13 -7.15 -13.78
CA PHE A 314 7.08 -7.27 -14.90
C PHE A 314 8.03 -8.46 -14.73
N CYS A 315 8.58 -8.67 -13.53
CA CYS A 315 9.46 -9.81 -13.24
C CYS A 315 8.78 -11.17 -13.44
N ALA A 316 7.54 -11.32 -12.96
CA ALA A 316 6.74 -12.52 -13.20
C ALA A 316 6.43 -12.73 -14.69
N ARG A 317 6.04 -11.68 -15.42
CA ARG A 317 5.81 -11.72 -16.88
C ARG A 317 7.08 -11.97 -17.70
N ALA A 318 8.27 -11.68 -17.15
CA ALA A 318 9.56 -12.04 -17.72
C ALA A 318 9.93 -13.52 -17.50
N GLY A 319 9.19 -14.23 -16.64
CA GLY A 319 9.33 -15.66 -16.39
C GLY A 319 10.06 -16.01 -15.10
N ALA A 320 10.14 -15.10 -14.12
CA ALA A 320 10.58 -15.42 -12.76
C ALA A 320 9.80 -16.62 -12.20
N SER A 321 10.49 -17.52 -11.51
CA SER A 321 9.85 -18.68 -10.84
C SER A 321 9.19 -18.28 -9.52
N ARG A 322 9.71 -17.22 -8.89
CA ARG A 322 9.11 -16.59 -7.71
C ARG A 322 9.52 -15.13 -7.62
N VAL A 323 8.62 -14.29 -7.12
CA VAL A 323 8.89 -12.91 -6.72
C VAL A 323 8.41 -12.70 -5.28
N TYR A 324 9.29 -12.23 -4.40
CA TYR A 324 8.90 -11.68 -3.10
C TYR A 324 8.73 -10.17 -3.27
N ALA A 325 7.52 -9.67 -3.07
CA ALA A 325 7.19 -8.25 -3.19
C ALA A 325 7.02 -7.68 -1.77
N VAL A 326 7.93 -6.81 -1.34
CA VAL A 326 8.01 -6.33 0.05
C VAL A 326 7.72 -4.83 0.09
N ASP A 327 6.77 -4.44 0.92
CA ASP A 327 6.45 -3.03 1.18
C ASP A 327 5.93 -2.85 2.62
N ALA A 328 6.33 -1.79 3.31
CA ALA A 328 5.88 -1.54 4.67
C ALA A 328 4.50 -0.84 4.74
N SER A 329 4.14 -0.09 3.70
CA SER A 329 2.89 0.68 3.65
C SER A 329 1.66 -0.21 3.45
N ALA A 330 0.48 0.34 3.75
CA ALA A 330 -0.81 -0.32 3.49
C ALA A 330 -1.06 -0.56 1.99
N ILE A 331 -0.31 0.08 1.08
CA ILE A 331 -0.36 -0.18 -0.36
C ILE A 331 -0.14 -1.67 -0.72
N ALA A 332 0.59 -2.42 0.12
CA ALA A 332 0.78 -3.86 -0.01
C ALA A 332 -0.56 -4.64 -0.13
N ASN A 333 -1.65 -4.14 0.47
CA ASN A 333 -2.98 -4.73 0.31
C ASN A 333 -3.51 -4.57 -1.12
N LYS A 334 -3.36 -3.38 -1.73
CA LYS A 334 -3.69 -3.13 -3.14
C LYS A 334 -2.75 -3.89 -4.09
N ALA A 335 -1.47 -4.08 -3.71
CA ALA A 335 -0.55 -4.92 -4.48
C ALA A 335 -1.00 -6.38 -4.54
N ARG A 336 -1.49 -6.96 -3.43
CA ARG A 336 -2.09 -8.32 -3.43
C ARG A 336 -3.27 -8.41 -4.39
N GLU A 337 -4.15 -7.44 -4.35
CA GLU A 337 -5.31 -7.38 -5.26
C GLU A 337 -4.88 -7.26 -6.72
N ASN A 338 -3.95 -6.35 -7.04
CA ASN A 338 -3.39 -6.21 -8.39
C ASN A 338 -2.77 -7.51 -8.91
N VAL A 339 -2.01 -8.21 -8.07
CA VAL A 339 -1.38 -9.51 -8.38
C VAL A 339 -2.44 -10.60 -8.62
N TYR A 340 -3.49 -10.63 -7.81
CA TYR A 340 -4.62 -11.56 -7.94
C TYR A 340 -5.40 -11.33 -9.24
N GLN A 341 -5.84 -10.09 -9.51
CA GLN A 341 -6.58 -9.72 -10.72
C GLN A 341 -5.79 -9.96 -12.01
N ASN A 342 -4.45 -9.96 -11.94
CA ASN A 342 -3.58 -10.27 -13.08
C ASN A 342 -3.24 -11.77 -13.23
N GLY A 343 -3.73 -12.63 -12.33
CA GLY A 343 -3.47 -14.08 -12.36
C GLY A 343 -2.02 -14.44 -12.02
N LEU A 344 -1.35 -13.65 -11.17
CA LEU A 344 0.09 -13.80 -10.85
C LEU A 344 0.36 -14.29 -9.42
N SER A 345 -0.67 -14.59 -8.63
CA SER A 345 -0.56 -15.06 -7.23
C SER A 345 0.18 -16.38 -7.04
N ASP A 346 0.39 -17.18 -8.10
CA ASP A 346 1.21 -18.40 -8.04
C ASP A 346 2.72 -18.11 -8.07
N VAL A 347 3.11 -16.91 -8.53
CA VAL A 347 4.51 -16.49 -8.71
C VAL A 347 4.90 -15.40 -7.71
N ILE A 348 4.00 -14.44 -7.46
CA ILE A 348 4.29 -13.25 -6.63
C ILE A 348 3.68 -13.43 -5.24
N THR A 349 4.53 -13.35 -4.21
CA THR A 349 4.13 -13.34 -2.80
C THR A 349 4.36 -11.95 -2.21
N VAL A 350 3.28 -11.25 -1.82
CA VAL A 350 3.36 -9.89 -1.26
C VAL A 350 3.43 -9.94 0.27
N VAL A 351 4.56 -9.49 0.81
CA VAL A 351 4.86 -9.43 2.25
C VAL A 351 4.76 -7.97 2.71
N ARG A 352 3.93 -7.71 3.74
CA ARG A 352 3.81 -6.36 4.31
C ARG A 352 4.77 -6.22 5.50
N GLY A 353 5.60 -5.19 5.49
CA GLY A 353 6.55 -4.86 6.56
C GLY A 353 7.89 -4.35 6.02
N LYS A 354 8.78 -3.91 6.90
CA LYS A 354 10.12 -3.44 6.53
C LYS A 354 11.03 -4.63 6.20
N ILE A 355 11.91 -4.50 5.20
CA ILE A 355 12.76 -5.61 4.74
C ILE A 355 13.76 -6.11 5.81
N GLU A 356 14.05 -5.26 6.80
CA GLU A 356 14.87 -5.52 7.97
C GLU A 356 14.16 -6.35 9.04
N GLU A 357 12.82 -6.35 9.04
CA GLU A 357 11.96 -6.92 10.08
C GLU A 357 11.20 -8.18 9.59
N VAL A 358 10.94 -8.31 8.29
CA VAL A 358 10.16 -9.43 7.73
C VAL A 358 10.98 -10.70 7.48
N GLU A 359 10.36 -11.86 7.70
CA GLU A 359 10.87 -13.15 7.23
C GLU A 359 10.28 -13.48 5.85
N LEU A 360 11.14 -13.83 4.89
CA LEU A 360 10.72 -14.18 3.53
C LEU A 360 10.50 -15.71 3.44
N PRO A 361 9.28 -16.21 3.15
CA PRO A 361 8.95 -17.63 3.25
C PRO A 361 9.84 -18.53 2.36
N GLY A 362 10.69 -19.35 2.99
CA GLY A 362 11.61 -20.26 2.29
C GLY A 362 13.00 -19.68 1.98
N LEU A 363 13.28 -18.43 2.35
CA LEU A 363 14.62 -17.83 2.36
C LEU A 363 15.14 -17.78 3.80
N THR A 364 16.02 -18.71 4.19
CA THR A 364 16.63 -18.70 5.51
C THR A 364 17.89 -17.82 5.53
N ALA A 365 17.85 -16.73 6.28
CA ALA A 365 18.92 -15.72 6.35
C ALA A 365 20.16 -16.15 7.17
N THR A 366 20.50 -17.44 7.18
CA THR A 366 21.68 -17.99 7.86
C THR A 366 22.60 -18.67 6.85
N SER A 367 23.86 -18.24 6.80
CA SER A 367 24.84 -18.54 5.74
C SER A 367 25.31 -20.00 5.64
N GLN A 368 24.61 -20.92 6.29
CA GLN A 368 24.94 -22.35 6.35
C GLN A 368 24.01 -23.23 5.51
N ASN A 369 22.84 -22.74 5.05
CA ASN A 369 21.93 -23.52 4.19
C ASN A 369 21.38 -22.78 2.94
N GLY A 370 21.98 -21.66 2.54
CA GLY A 370 22.15 -21.33 1.11
C GLY A 370 20.93 -20.90 0.27
N SER A 371 19.87 -20.39 0.87
CA SER A 371 18.73 -19.84 0.12
C SER A 371 18.92 -18.34 -0.17
N PHE A 372 19.40 -18.01 -1.38
CA PHE A 372 19.59 -16.64 -1.87
C PHE A 372 18.60 -16.30 -2.99
N VAL A 373 18.35 -15.00 -3.22
CA VAL A 373 17.68 -14.51 -4.44
C VAL A 373 18.69 -14.28 -5.55
N ASP A 374 18.25 -14.47 -6.80
CA ASP A 374 19.06 -14.25 -7.99
C ASP A 374 19.08 -12.76 -8.39
N VAL A 375 17.99 -12.04 -8.15
CA VAL A 375 17.82 -10.64 -8.56
C VAL A 375 17.16 -9.86 -7.42
N ILE A 376 17.68 -8.67 -7.11
CA ILE A 376 16.94 -7.63 -6.41
C ILE A 376 16.55 -6.57 -7.43
N VAL A 377 15.26 -6.26 -7.47
CA VAL A 377 14.70 -5.09 -8.13
C VAL A 377 14.25 -4.13 -7.02
N SER A 378 14.51 -2.85 -7.16
CA SER A 378 13.96 -1.85 -6.23
C SER A 378 13.98 -0.48 -6.87
N GLU A 379 12.87 0.22 -6.75
CA GLU A 379 12.77 1.64 -7.02
C GLU A 379 12.90 2.35 -5.67
N TRP A 380 14.10 2.86 -5.41
CA TRP A 380 14.53 3.39 -4.11
C TRP A 380 14.92 4.86 -4.16
N MET A 381 14.85 5.49 -5.34
CA MET A 381 15.46 6.79 -5.56
C MET A 381 14.55 7.88 -5.02
N GLY A 382 15.07 8.70 -4.10
CA GLY A 382 14.37 9.90 -3.64
C GLY A 382 14.65 11.12 -4.52
N TYR A 383 14.04 12.26 -4.17
CA TYR A 383 14.51 13.56 -4.67
C TYR A 383 16.01 13.76 -4.37
N CYS A 384 16.74 14.39 -5.29
CA CYS A 384 18.21 14.45 -5.22
C CYS A 384 18.89 13.08 -4.98
N LEU A 385 18.28 11.99 -5.48
CA LEU A 385 18.65 10.57 -5.32
C LEU A 385 18.53 9.99 -3.90
N LEU A 386 18.97 10.73 -2.87
CA LEU A 386 19.21 10.19 -1.52
C LEU A 386 18.22 10.69 -0.44
N PHE A 387 17.27 11.55 -0.80
CA PHE A 387 16.17 11.91 0.10
C PHE A 387 15.31 10.69 0.45
N GLU A 388 14.53 10.78 1.53
CA GLU A 388 13.68 9.71 2.09
C GLU A 388 14.42 8.50 2.66
N GLY A 389 15.67 8.26 2.26
CA GLY A 389 16.57 7.32 2.93
C GLY A 389 16.24 5.84 2.69
N MET A 390 15.70 5.47 1.53
CA MET A 390 15.35 4.07 1.22
C MET A 390 16.53 3.19 0.77
N LEU A 391 17.59 3.78 0.20
CA LEU A 391 18.77 3.02 -0.25
C LEU A 391 19.42 2.11 0.83
N PRO A 392 19.58 2.52 2.10
CA PRO A 392 20.01 1.63 3.19
C PRO A 392 19.27 0.29 3.27
N SER A 393 17.96 0.27 3.04
CA SER A 393 17.14 -0.96 3.05
C SER A 393 17.47 -1.88 1.86
N VAL A 394 17.78 -1.31 0.69
CA VAL A 394 18.26 -2.07 -0.47
C VAL A 394 19.66 -2.63 -0.23
N LEU A 395 20.56 -1.87 0.40
CA LEU A 395 21.90 -2.35 0.77
C LEU A 395 21.82 -3.48 1.81
N TYR A 396 20.95 -3.36 2.82
CA TYR A 396 20.67 -4.43 3.79
C TYR A 396 20.21 -5.71 3.07
N ALA A 397 19.25 -5.59 2.15
CA ALA A 397 18.72 -6.73 1.43
C ALA A 397 19.74 -7.36 0.47
N ARG A 398 20.58 -6.56 -0.17
CA ARG A 398 21.74 -7.02 -0.95
C ARG A 398 22.66 -7.88 -0.09
N ASP A 399 23.07 -7.38 1.07
CA ASP A 399 24.04 -8.06 1.93
C ASP A 399 23.47 -9.33 2.60
N ARG A 400 22.15 -9.40 2.78
CA ARG A 400 21.45 -10.50 3.45
C ARG A 400 20.89 -11.57 2.53
N TYR A 401 20.28 -11.18 1.40
CA TYR A 401 19.47 -12.06 0.56
C TYR A 401 20.04 -12.28 -0.84
N LEU A 402 20.82 -11.36 -1.41
CA LEU A 402 21.32 -11.50 -2.78
C LEU A 402 22.44 -12.53 -2.89
N ASN A 403 22.44 -13.33 -3.96
CA ASN A 403 23.53 -14.27 -4.22
C ASN A 403 24.88 -13.54 -4.39
N PRO A 404 25.89 -13.78 -3.52
CA PRO A 404 27.13 -13.02 -3.53
C PRO A 404 28.07 -13.33 -4.71
N ALA A 405 27.79 -14.37 -5.51
CA ALA A 405 28.55 -14.70 -6.72
C ALA A 405 27.83 -14.29 -8.02
N THR A 406 26.52 -14.55 -8.12
CA THR A 406 25.76 -14.39 -9.38
C THR A 406 24.61 -13.39 -9.33
N GLY A 407 24.36 -12.79 -8.17
CA GLY A 407 23.19 -11.93 -7.98
C GLY A 407 23.23 -10.64 -8.78
N LEU A 408 22.06 -10.23 -9.29
CA LEU A 408 21.85 -9.02 -10.08
C LEU A 408 21.14 -7.92 -9.25
N LEU A 409 21.60 -6.68 -9.39
CA LEU A 409 20.93 -5.48 -8.87
C LEU A 409 20.29 -4.69 -10.02
N VAL A 410 19.03 -4.29 -9.84
CA VAL A 410 18.21 -3.61 -10.85
C VAL A 410 17.51 -2.40 -10.18
N PRO A 411 18.00 -1.16 -10.36
CA PRO A 411 19.18 -0.75 -11.14
C PRO A 411 20.50 -1.19 -10.47
N SER A 412 21.62 -1.05 -11.18
CA SER A 412 22.94 -1.45 -10.68
C SER A 412 23.81 -0.28 -10.22
N HIS A 413 23.63 0.91 -10.83
CA HIS A 413 24.37 2.11 -10.47
C HIS A 413 23.49 3.36 -10.57
N ALA A 414 23.87 4.40 -9.84
CA ALA A 414 23.32 5.75 -10.02
C ALA A 414 24.44 6.80 -9.91
N SER A 415 24.34 7.90 -10.67
CA SER A 415 25.28 9.03 -10.59
C SER A 415 24.58 10.34 -10.27
N LEU A 416 25.22 11.16 -9.43
CA LEU A 416 24.77 12.51 -9.08
C LEU A 416 25.55 13.57 -9.84
N TRP A 417 24.83 14.61 -10.25
CA TRP A 417 25.31 15.69 -11.10
C TRP A 417 24.91 17.06 -10.58
N LEU A 418 25.73 18.05 -10.93
CA LEU A 418 25.49 19.46 -10.65
C LEU A 418 25.75 20.31 -11.90
N ALA A 419 24.95 21.36 -12.10
CA ALA A 419 25.24 22.44 -13.05
C ALA A 419 24.87 23.80 -12.42
N PRO A 420 25.53 24.91 -12.81
CA PRO A 420 25.16 26.24 -12.35
C PRO A 420 23.81 26.66 -12.94
N ALA A 421 22.98 27.33 -12.14
CA ALA A 421 21.68 27.87 -12.51
C ALA A 421 21.77 29.40 -12.66
N ALA A 422 21.19 29.95 -13.73
CA ALA A 422 21.03 31.40 -13.87
C ALA A 422 19.77 31.72 -14.69
N ASP A 423 18.75 32.22 -14.00
CA ASP A 423 17.50 32.76 -14.54
C ASP A 423 16.97 33.85 -13.59
N ARG A 424 17.38 35.09 -13.87
CA ARG A 424 17.01 36.27 -13.10
C ARG A 424 15.50 36.55 -13.11
N ALA A 425 14.79 36.18 -14.17
CA ALA A 425 13.34 36.40 -14.26
C ALA A 425 12.62 35.41 -13.34
N TRP A 426 12.97 34.13 -13.44
CA TRP A 426 12.45 33.11 -12.53
C TRP A 426 12.79 33.42 -11.06
N ALA A 427 14.03 33.80 -10.77
CA ALA A 427 14.46 34.16 -9.42
C ALA A 427 13.75 35.40 -8.86
N ALA A 428 13.38 36.36 -9.71
CA ALA A 428 12.59 37.52 -9.31
C ALA A 428 11.16 37.13 -8.91
N ASP A 429 10.51 36.27 -9.71
CA ASP A 429 9.12 35.86 -9.51
C ASP A 429 8.94 34.76 -8.44
N ASN A 430 9.99 33.97 -8.16
CA ASN A 430 9.90 32.78 -7.30
C ASN A 430 10.83 32.81 -6.07
N GLY A 431 11.74 33.78 -5.96
CA GLY A 431 12.70 33.90 -4.86
C GLY A 431 12.38 35.01 -3.86
N ALA A 432 13.38 35.41 -3.07
CA ALA A 432 13.28 36.53 -2.14
C ALA A 432 12.79 37.88 -2.75
N PRO A 433 13.09 38.23 -4.03
CA PRO A 433 12.63 39.50 -4.60
C PRO A 433 11.10 39.63 -4.72
N PHE A 434 10.36 38.56 -5.03
CA PHE A 434 8.89 38.55 -5.11
C PHE A 434 8.25 39.09 -3.82
N TRP A 435 8.76 38.66 -2.67
CA TRP A 435 8.27 39.05 -1.36
C TRP A 435 8.56 40.50 -0.97
N ARG A 436 9.36 41.24 -1.75
CA ARG A 436 9.61 42.68 -1.53
C ARG A 436 8.41 43.57 -1.89
N ASP A 437 7.57 43.14 -2.83
CA ASP A 437 6.39 43.89 -3.29
C ASP A 437 5.25 42.96 -3.75
N VAL A 438 4.46 42.48 -2.78
CA VAL A 438 3.27 41.66 -3.02
C VAL A 438 2.05 42.60 -3.07
N TYR A 439 1.67 43.05 -4.27
CA TYR A 439 0.56 43.99 -4.50
C TYR A 439 0.67 45.34 -3.76
N GLY A 440 1.87 45.88 -3.58
CA GLY A 440 2.16 47.11 -2.83
C GLY A 440 2.52 46.88 -1.36
N PHE A 441 2.64 45.63 -0.91
CA PHE A 441 2.94 45.26 0.46
C PHE A 441 4.29 44.53 0.58
N ASP A 442 5.15 44.99 1.49
CA ASP A 442 6.40 44.30 1.86
C ASP A 442 6.06 43.07 2.71
N MET A 443 6.36 41.88 2.18
CA MET A 443 6.12 40.59 2.81
C MET A 443 7.41 39.80 3.02
N ARG A 444 8.58 40.45 3.10
CA ARG A 444 9.90 39.79 3.24
C ARG A 444 10.01 38.78 4.39
N ALA A 445 9.18 38.89 5.42
CA ALA A 445 9.06 37.88 6.48
C ALA A 445 8.77 36.47 5.92
N MET A 446 8.04 36.35 4.82
CA MET A 446 7.71 35.09 4.14
C MET A 446 8.88 34.51 3.34
N ALA A 447 9.91 35.31 3.02
CA ALA A 447 11.13 34.82 2.39
C ALA A 447 12.14 34.22 3.39
N THR A 448 11.88 34.33 4.71
CA THR A 448 12.77 33.81 5.75
C THR A 448 12.90 32.29 5.63
N GLY A 449 14.11 31.79 5.40
CA GLY A 449 14.38 30.36 5.24
C GLY A 449 14.14 29.79 3.84
N LEU A 450 13.54 30.55 2.91
CA LEU A 450 13.24 30.09 1.54
C LEU A 450 14.49 29.65 0.76
N GLU A 451 15.63 30.26 1.05
CA GLU A 451 16.93 29.96 0.43
C GLU A 451 17.77 28.97 1.27
N ASP A 452 17.25 28.51 2.41
CA ASP A 452 17.82 27.42 3.23
C ASP A 452 17.20 26.05 2.89
N GLU A 453 16.25 26.00 1.95
CA GLU A 453 15.59 24.77 1.48
C GLU A 453 15.91 24.48 0.01
N ALA A 454 16.13 23.20 -0.32
CA ALA A 454 16.28 22.74 -1.69
C ALA A 454 14.89 22.59 -2.33
N ARG A 455 14.68 23.14 -3.53
CA ARG A 455 13.36 23.13 -4.19
C ARG A 455 13.30 22.09 -5.28
N VAL A 456 12.28 21.25 -5.28
CA VAL A 456 12.06 20.23 -6.32
C VAL A 456 11.17 20.80 -7.43
N LEU A 457 11.75 21.07 -8.60
CA LEU A 457 11.01 21.58 -9.77
C LEU A 457 11.64 21.15 -11.09
N CYS A 458 10.85 21.20 -12.17
CA CYS A 458 11.38 20.98 -13.52
C CYS A 458 12.07 22.27 -13.97
N TRP A 459 13.41 22.24 -14.04
CA TRP A 459 14.23 23.40 -14.39
C TRP A 459 14.33 23.55 -15.91
N PRO A 460 14.06 24.74 -16.49
CA PRO A 460 14.19 24.96 -17.92
C PRO A 460 15.61 24.63 -18.42
N ARG A 461 15.70 23.93 -19.55
CA ARG A 461 16.96 23.60 -20.23
C ARG A 461 17.82 24.84 -20.46
N GLU A 462 17.18 25.97 -20.76
CA GLU A 462 17.77 27.27 -21.04
C GLU A 462 18.31 27.95 -19.78
N ALA A 463 17.70 27.69 -18.62
CA ALA A 463 18.09 28.23 -17.32
C ALA A 463 19.31 27.51 -16.70
N VAL A 464 19.79 26.42 -17.32
CA VAL A 464 21.10 25.84 -17.05
C VAL A 464 22.18 26.77 -17.61
N ALA A 465 23.08 27.25 -16.77
CA ALA A 465 24.04 28.31 -17.10
C ALA A 465 25.41 27.79 -17.58
N GLY A 466 25.69 26.49 -17.46
CA GLY A 466 27.01 25.92 -17.69
C GLY A 466 27.01 24.40 -17.84
N SER A 467 28.21 23.83 -17.94
CA SER A 467 28.41 22.39 -18.16
C SER A 467 27.96 21.56 -16.96
N ALA A 468 27.27 20.45 -17.22
CA ALA A 468 27.03 19.42 -16.21
C ALA A 468 28.35 18.84 -15.68
N ALA A 469 28.46 18.67 -14.36
CA ALA A 469 29.61 18.07 -13.69
C ALA A 469 29.14 16.87 -12.82
N PRO A 470 29.60 15.63 -13.09
CA PRO A 470 29.29 14.49 -12.25
C PRO A 470 30.19 14.53 -11.02
N PHE A 471 29.62 14.39 -9.82
CA PHE A 471 30.39 14.48 -8.56
C PHE A 471 30.37 13.18 -7.73
N ARG A 472 29.38 12.30 -7.92
CA ARG A 472 29.35 10.99 -7.26
C ARG A 472 28.81 9.93 -8.21
N LEU A 473 29.48 8.78 -8.26
CA LEU A 473 28.95 7.54 -8.82
C LEU A 473 28.76 6.55 -7.66
N LEU A 474 27.59 5.94 -7.57
CA LEU A 474 27.24 4.91 -6.60
C LEU A 474 27.11 3.58 -7.36
N ASP A 475 28.08 2.68 -7.18
CA ASP A 475 27.96 1.26 -7.52
C ASP A 475 27.19 0.55 -6.40
N LEU A 476 25.97 0.09 -6.68
CA LEU A 476 25.13 -0.54 -5.67
C LEU A 476 25.64 -1.91 -5.22
N TYR A 477 26.59 -2.53 -5.92
CA TYR A 477 27.23 -3.76 -5.46
C TYR A 477 28.34 -3.51 -4.44
N ALA A 478 28.95 -2.32 -4.40
CA ALA A 478 30.05 -1.97 -3.50
C ALA A 478 29.67 -0.94 -2.42
N ALA A 479 28.66 -0.10 -2.66
CA ALA A 479 28.27 0.97 -1.74
C ALA A 479 27.89 0.45 -0.35
N THR A 480 28.26 1.21 0.68
CA THR A 480 27.85 0.98 2.07
C THR A 480 26.97 2.13 2.57
N PRO A 481 26.24 1.99 3.70
CA PRO A 481 25.49 3.11 4.28
C PRO A 481 26.39 4.33 4.60
N ALA A 482 27.68 4.11 4.88
CA ALA A 482 28.64 5.20 5.09
C ALA A 482 28.98 5.97 3.80
N ASP A 483 28.80 5.38 2.62
CA ASP A 483 29.02 6.02 1.33
C ASP A 483 27.92 7.02 0.94
N LEU A 484 26.83 7.07 1.70
CA LEU A 484 25.66 7.92 1.43
C LEU A 484 25.79 9.31 2.09
N SER A 485 26.70 9.46 3.07
CA SER A 485 27.11 10.75 3.61
C SER A 485 28.55 11.03 3.19
N PHE A 486 28.74 11.96 2.24
CA PHE A 486 30.02 12.17 1.57
C PHE A 486 30.22 13.65 1.22
N ALA A 487 31.47 14.01 0.92
CA ALA A 487 31.81 15.25 0.24
C ALA A 487 32.59 14.92 -1.04
N ALA A 488 32.33 15.64 -2.11
CA ALA A 488 32.90 15.38 -3.43
C ALA A 488 33.26 16.69 -4.16
N PRO A 489 34.43 16.77 -4.81
CA PRO A 489 34.80 17.93 -5.61
C PRO A 489 33.96 17.99 -6.90
N PHE A 490 33.69 19.21 -7.37
CA PHE A 490 33.11 19.45 -8.69
C PHE A 490 33.82 20.60 -9.41
N ALA A 491 33.75 20.58 -10.74
CA ALA A 491 34.22 21.65 -11.61
C ALA A 491 33.26 21.80 -12.79
N THR A 492 32.74 23.00 -12.99
CA THR A 492 31.80 23.34 -14.07
C THR A 492 32.22 24.65 -14.74
N ARG A 493 31.91 24.81 -16.03
CA ARG A 493 32.18 26.04 -16.79
C ARG A 493 30.89 26.68 -17.28
N LEU A 494 30.81 28.00 -17.16
CA LEU A 494 29.69 28.77 -17.68
C LEU A 494 29.68 28.74 -19.21
N ALA A 495 28.49 28.50 -19.77
CA ALA A 495 28.24 28.44 -21.21
C ALA A 495 27.78 29.79 -21.81
N ARG A 496 27.62 30.81 -20.96
CA ARG A 496 27.25 32.19 -21.32
C ARG A 496 27.69 33.16 -20.22
N ASP A 497 27.75 34.44 -20.54
CA ASP A 497 27.78 35.51 -19.54
C ASP A 497 26.52 35.46 -18.65
N VAL A 498 26.68 35.64 -17.34
CA VAL A 498 25.58 35.72 -16.37
C VAL A 498 25.75 36.92 -15.45
N GLU A 499 24.66 37.63 -15.15
CA GLU A 499 24.68 38.80 -14.26
C GLU A 499 24.89 38.41 -12.79
N ALA A 500 24.40 37.23 -12.41
CA ALA A 500 24.56 36.58 -11.12
C ALA A 500 24.47 35.05 -11.31
N LEU A 501 25.01 34.29 -10.36
CA LEU A 501 24.78 32.85 -10.22
C LEU A 501 23.60 32.65 -9.26
N ASP A 502 22.41 32.33 -9.78
CA ASP A 502 21.20 32.23 -8.95
C ASP A 502 21.16 30.95 -8.11
N GLY A 503 21.93 29.92 -8.48
CA GLY A 503 22.01 28.67 -7.72
C GLY A 503 22.76 27.56 -8.42
N PHE A 504 22.51 26.34 -7.96
CA PHE A 504 22.91 25.10 -8.63
C PHE A 504 21.71 24.18 -8.85
N VAL A 505 21.65 23.53 -10.00
CA VAL A 505 20.70 22.44 -10.27
C VAL A 505 21.41 21.12 -9.99
N VAL A 506 20.76 20.26 -9.21
CA VAL A 506 21.22 18.90 -8.90
C VAL A 506 20.20 17.88 -9.40
N TRP A 507 20.70 16.82 -10.02
CA TRP A 507 19.89 15.70 -10.50
C TRP A 507 20.69 14.39 -10.44
N PHE A 508 20.07 13.30 -10.84
CA PHE A 508 20.71 11.99 -10.92
C PHE A 508 20.35 11.22 -12.18
N ASP A 509 21.23 10.28 -12.53
CA ASP A 509 21.01 9.33 -13.61
C ASP A 509 21.12 7.90 -13.07
N THR A 510 20.41 6.96 -13.70
CA THR A 510 20.25 5.58 -13.23
C THR A 510 20.60 4.59 -14.33
N PHE A 511 21.38 3.56 -14.00
CA PHE A 511 21.93 2.60 -14.95
C PHE A 511 21.54 1.17 -14.61
N PHE A 512 21.12 0.44 -15.64
CA PHE A 512 20.76 -0.97 -15.57
C PHE A 512 21.79 -1.78 -16.36
N SER A 513 22.60 -2.58 -15.65
CA SER A 513 23.57 -3.49 -16.26
C SER A 513 23.01 -4.92 -16.27
N PRO A 514 23.08 -5.64 -17.40
CA PRO A 514 22.66 -7.05 -17.48
C PRO A 514 23.66 -8.03 -16.84
N ALA A 515 24.83 -7.54 -16.44
CA ALA A 515 25.89 -8.36 -15.87
C ALA A 515 26.55 -7.67 -14.67
N ARG A 516 26.99 -8.51 -13.72
CA ARG A 516 27.84 -8.13 -12.59
C ARG A 516 29.34 -8.15 -12.92
N GLU A 517 29.75 -8.75 -14.04
CA GLU A 517 31.17 -8.92 -14.38
C GLU A 517 31.91 -7.59 -14.49
N GLY A 518 32.78 -7.36 -13.51
CA GLY A 518 33.53 -6.12 -13.34
C GLY A 518 32.66 -5.00 -12.79
N HIS A 519 32.91 -4.64 -11.52
CA HIS A 519 32.46 -3.37 -10.90
C HIS A 519 33.02 -2.11 -11.61
N GLU A 520 33.73 -2.30 -12.74
CA GLU A 520 34.29 -1.29 -13.63
C GLU A 520 33.90 -1.56 -15.09
N ALA A 521 32.72 -2.14 -15.35
CA ALA A 521 32.11 -2.13 -16.69
C ALA A 521 31.75 -0.68 -17.07
N GLN A 522 32.77 0.13 -17.38
CA GLN A 522 32.84 1.60 -17.30
C GLN A 522 31.47 2.30 -17.40
N VAL A 523 30.79 2.39 -16.26
CA VAL A 523 29.60 3.25 -16.10
C VAL A 523 30.14 4.67 -16.06
N ARG A 524 30.09 5.35 -17.20
CA ARG A 524 30.42 6.75 -17.27
C ARG A 524 29.12 7.52 -17.10
N PRO A 525 29.04 8.46 -16.14
CA PRO A 525 27.84 9.25 -15.93
C PRO A 525 27.26 9.81 -17.24
N GLU A 526 28.14 10.35 -18.10
CA GLU A 526 27.77 10.98 -19.38
C GLU A 526 27.04 10.07 -20.37
N ASP A 527 27.12 8.74 -20.21
CA ASP A 527 26.54 7.79 -21.14
C ASP A 527 25.00 7.64 -20.98
N SER A 528 24.40 8.15 -19.90
CA SER A 528 22.98 8.04 -19.56
C SER A 528 22.06 9.15 -20.12
N ALA A 529 22.65 10.24 -20.61
CA ALA A 529 21.90 11.33 -21.23
C ALA A 529 21.11 10.84 -22.46
N ALA A 530 20.09 11.60 -22.88
CA ALA A 530 19.21 11.20 -24.00
C ALA A 530 19.95 10.99 -25.34
N ASP A 531 21.17 11.53 -25.48
CA ASP A 531 22.09 11.36 -26.60
C ASP A 531 23.29 10.42 -26.30
N GLY A 532 23.40 9.93 -25.07
CA GLY A 532 24.53 9.16 -24.54
C GLY A 532 24.81 7.83 -25.23
N ALA A 533 26.00 7.27 -24.96
CA ALA A 533 26.49 6.05 -25.60
C ALA A 533 26.05 4.75 -24.91
N TRP A 534 25.50 4.79 -23.69
CA TRP A 534 25.21 3.59 -22.88
C TRP A 534 24.30 2.60 -23.59
N THR A 535 23.26 3.15 -24.23
CA THR A 535 22.21 2.43 -24.97
C THR A 535 22.64 2.06 -26.40
N LYS A 536 23.82 2.53 -26.85
CA LYS A 536 24.32 2.41 -28.23
C LYS A 536 25.57 1.53 -28.34
N VAL A 537 25.96 0.81 -27.29
CA VAL A 537 27.12 -0.10 -27.32
C VAL A 537 26.78 -1.35 -28.15
N GLU A 538 26.97 -1.27 -29.46
CA GLU A 538 26.61 -2.32 -30.45
C GLU A 538 27.26 -3.69 -30.17
N ASP A 539 28.39 -3.73 -29.43
CA ASP A 539 29.16 -4.95 -29.10
C ASP A 539 28.55 -5.82 -27.98
N ARG A 540 27.47 -5.38 -27.30
CA ARG A 540 26.69 -6.20 -26.36
C ARG A 540 25.21 -6.00 -26.63
N ALA A 541 24.64 -6.90 -27.42
CA ALA A 541 23.26 -6.86 -27.93
C ALA A 541 22.22 -6.42 -26.89
N GLY A 542 21.51 -5.32 -27.15
CA GLY A 542 20.16 -5.00 -26.63
C GLY A 542 19.95 -4.79 -25.11
N ASP A 543 20.93 -5.09 -24.27
CA ASP A 543 20.65 -5.47 -22.87
C ASP A 543 20.88 -4.36 -21.83
N ARG A 544 21.47 -3.22 -22.19
CA ARG A 544 21.74 -2.08 -21.30
C ARG A 544 20.70 -0.98 -21.41
N ILE A 545 20.16 -0.54 -20.28
CA ILE A 545 19.24 0.60 -20.16
C ILE A 545 19.83 1.63 -19.20
N ALA A 546 19.53 2.91 -19.43
CA ALA A 546 19.74 3.99 -18.48
C ALA A 546 18.69 5.09 -18.70
N PHE A 547 18.46 5.92 -17.68
CA PHE A 547 17.71 7.16 -17.82
C PHE A 547 18.33 8.27 -16.98
N THR A 548 18.00 9.52 -17.32
CA THR A 548 18.44 10.74 -16.65
C THR A 548 17.25 11.48 -16.07
N THR A 549 17.39 12.04 -14.87
CA THR A 549 16.44 13.04 -14.33
C THR A 549 16.88 14.48 -14.61
N GLY A 550 17.94 14.69 -15.39
CA GLY A 550 18.51 16.01 -15.66
C GLY A 550 17.65 16.90 -16.55
N PRO A 551 17.91 18.24 -16.54
CA PRO A 551 17.14 19.24 -17.29
C PRO A 551 17.29 19.14 -18.83
N HIS A 552 18.11 18.20 -19.31
CA HIS A 552 18.23 17.85 -20.72
C HIS A 552 17.46 16.57 -21.09
N GLY A 553 16.97 15.79 -20.13
CA GLY A 553 16.13 14.61 -20.33
C GLY A 553 14.67 14.94 -20.65
N ALA A 554 13.85 13.90 -20.68
CA ALA A 554 12.40 14.05 -20.56
C ALA A 554 12.03 14.25 -19.08
N GLU A 555 10.89 14.90 -18.80
CA GLU A 555 10.45 15.14 -17.42
C GLU A 555 10.18 13.80 -16.70
N THR A 556 10.64 13.73 -15.45
CA THR A 556 10.39 12.63 -14.49
C THR A 556 9.75 13.22 -13.25
N HIS A 557 9.05 12.41 -12.45
CA HIS A 557 8.38 12.91 -11.25
C HIS A 557 9.35 13.45 -10.18
N TRP A 558 10.60 12.97 -10.18
CA TRP A 558 11.70 13.51 -9.35
C TRP A 558 12.11 14.93 -9.70
N LYS A 559 11.92 15.33 -10.97
CA LYS A 559 12.34 16.62 -11.52
C LYS A 559 13.82 16.88 -11.19
N GLN A 560 14.19 18.10 -10.77
CA GLN A 560 15.53 18.44 -10.31
C GLN A 560 15.48 19.20 -8.98
N GLY A 561 16.55 19.10 -8.18
CA GLY A 561 16.75 19.89 -6.98
C GLY A 561 17.46 21.21 -7.29
N LEU A 562 16.78 22.33 -7.07
CA LEU A 562 17.36 23.67 -7.16
C LEU A 562 17.88 24.11 -5.79
N LEU A 563 19.18 24.39 -5.73
CA LEU A 563 19.90 24.95 -4.60
C LEU A 563 20.07 26.45 -4.83
N MET A 564 19.09 27.26 -4.41
CA MET A 564 19.10 28.71 -4.61
C MET A 564 20.18 29.37 -3.76
N CYS A 565 21.11 30.09 -4.39
CA CYS A 565 22.12 30.86 -3.67
C CYS A 565 21.46 32.03 -2.94
N LYS A 566 21.84 32.26 -1.67
CA LYS A 566 21.44 33.46 -0.94
C LYS A 566 21.91 34.69 -1.70
N GLN A 567 20.96 35.51 -2.15
CA GLN A 567 21.28 36.82 -2.71
C GLN A 567 21.82 37.68 -1.57
N PRO A 568 23.02 38.28 -1.68
CA PRO A 568 23.50 39.20 -0.65
C PRO A 568 22.54 40.39 -0.57
N ASP A 569 22.32 40.90 0.64
CA ASP A 569 21.64 42.19 0.81
C ASP A 569 22.37 43.27 0.01
N ASP A 570 21.63 44.27 -0.47
CA ASP A 570 22.04 45.22 -1.51
C ASP A 570 23.32 46.05 -1.20
N ASP A 571 23.90 45.93 0.01
CA ASP A 571 25.13 46.58 0.48
C ASP A 571 26.40 45.68 0.46
N ASP A 572 26.32 44.35 0.44
CA ASP A 572 27.45 43.45 0.81
C ASP A 572 28.18 42.77 -0.38
N GLY A 573 27.98 43.31 -1.58
CA GLY A 573 28.66 42.87 -2.81
C GLY A 573 27.99 41.67 -3.46
N GLY A 574 27.26 41.94 -4.55
CA GLY A 574 26.46 40.99 -5.32
C GLY A 574 27.12 39.64 -5.60
N LEU A 575 26.29 38.65 -5.93
CA LEU A 575 26.74 37.51 -6.75
C LEU A 575 27.42 38.09 -7.99
N LEU A 576 28.73 37.89 -8.08
CA LEU A 576 29.58 38.58 -9.06
C LEU A 576 29.11 38.17 -10.47
N ALA A 577 28.98 39.15 -11.36
CA ALA A 577 28.72 38.87 -12.77
C ALA A 577 29.87 38.03 -13.34
N MET A 578 29.55 36.84 -13.82
CA MET A 578 30.52 35.85 -14.29
C MET A 578 30.53 35.77 -15.81
N LYS A 579 31.66 35.39 -16.39
CA LYS A 579 31.86 35.39 -17.85
C LYS A 579 31.79 34.01 -18.48
N GLU A 580 31.40 33.96 -19.76
CA GLU A 580 31.46 32.74 -20.56
C GLU A 580 32.85 32.08 -20.46
N GLY A 581 32.88 30.77 -20.22
CA GLY A 581 34.10 29.99 -20.06
C GLY A 581 34.78 30.09 -18.69
N GLU A 582 34.29 30.94 -17.77
CA GLU A 582 34.74 30.99 -16.37
C GLU A 582 34.40 29.67 -15.66
N GLU A 583 35.31 29.21 -14.79
CA GLU A 583 35.25 27.90 -14.16
C GLU A 583 34.88 28.03 -12.68
N ILE A 584 33.73 27.47 -12.31
CA ILE A 584 33.26 27.36 -10.93
C ILE A 584 33.77 26.03 -10.40
N THR A 585 34.61 26.09 -9.36
CA THR A 585 35.14 24.92 -8.65
C THR A 585 34.70 24.93 -7.21
N GLY A 586 34.53 23.74 -6.64
CA GLY A 586 34.01 23.60 -5.29
C GLY A 586 33.94 22.17 -4.80
N GLU A 587 33.29 22.02 -3.66
CA GLU A 587 32.96 20.74 -3.03
C GLU A 587 31.46 20.74 -2.71
N ILE A 588 30.77 19.66 -3.06
CA ILE A 588 29.38 19.40 -2.67
C ILE A 588 29.35 18.21 -1.71
N ALA A 589 28.60 18.36 -0.62
CA ALA A 589 28.46 17.35 0.42
C ALA A 589 26.99 17.01 0.65
N PHE A 590 26.73 15.72 0.84
CA PHE A 590 25.44 15.14 1.17
C PHE A 590 25.56 14.53 2.57
N ALA A 591 24.56 14.74 3.41
CA ALA A 591 24.44 14.13 4.73
C ALA A 591 22.97 13.93 5.09
N VAL A 592 22.67 12.96 5.96
CA VAL A 592 21.36 12.88 6.63
C VAL A 592 21.16 14.15 7.47
N ASP A 593 19.96 14.72 7.47
CA ASP A 593 19.60 15.88 8.31
C ASP A 593 19.73 15.51 9.81
N GLU A 594 20.22 16.44 10.64
CA GLU A 594 20.49 16.17 12.07
C GLU A 594 19.18 16.03 12.89
N ASP A 595 18.10 16.65 12.44
CA ASP A 595 16.79 16.63 13.08
C ASP A 595 15.88 15.52 12.52
N ASN A 596 15.95 15.24 11.20
CA ASN A 596 15.11 14.26 10.50
C ASN A 596 15.97 13.15 9.82
N PRO A 597 15.86 11.86 10.23
CA PRO A 597 16.67 10.76 9.69
C PRO A 597 16.30 10.34 8.24
N ARG A 598 15.18 10.85 7.69
CA ARG A 598 14.82 10.75 6.26
C ARG A 598 15.12 12.03 5.48
N GLY A 599 15.41 13.13 6.18
CA GLY A 599 15.79 14.40 5.61
C GLY A 599 17.20 14.37 5.02
N LEU A 600 17.43 15.25 4.04
CA LEU A 600 18.70 15.35 3.33
C LEU A 600 19.26 16.77 3.48
N SER A 601 20.47 16.87 4.01
CA SER A 601 21.27 18.10 4.03
C SER A 601 22.25 18.10 2.86
N ILE A 602 22.13 19.10 1.98
CA ILE A 602 23.05 19.33 0.85
C ILE A 602 23.84 20.60 1.13
N ARG A 603 25.17 20.51 1.12
CA ARG A 603 26.07 21.67 1.34
C ARG A 603 26.95 21.86 0.12
N VAL A 604 27.01 23.08 -0.41
CA VAL A 604 27.92 23.43 -1.52
C VAL A 604 28.90 24.49 -1.01
N SER A 605 30.19 24.29 -1.27
CA SER A 605 31.25 25.26 -1.05
C SER A 605 31.92 25.58 -2.39
N TRP A 606 31.97 26.84 -2.81
CA TRP A 606 32.46 27.22 -4.14
C TRP A 606 33.24 28.55 -4.13
N ASN A 607 33.96 28.80 -5.24
CA ASN A 607 34.69 30.04 -5.51
C ASN A 607 35.61 30.51 -4.36
N GLY A 608 36.27 29.57 -3.69
CA GLY A 608 37.33 29.85 -2.71
C GLY A 608 36.88 30.40 -1.35
N GLY A 609 35.58 30.35 -1.00
CA GLY A 609 35.14 30.74 0.33
C GLY A 609 33.64 30.94 0.56
N ARG A 610 32.77 30.78 -0.46
CA ARG A 610 31.32 30.79 -0.25
C ARG A 610 30.85 29.39 0.09
N THR A 611 30.09 29.23 1.16
CA THR A 611 29.49 27.96 1.59
C THR A 611 28.05 28.19 2.00
N GLN A 612 27.14 27.35 1.50
CA GLN A 612 25.73 27.36 1.86
C GLN A 612 25.25 25.92 2.04
N THR A 613 24.25 25.73 2.90
CA THR A 613 23.60 24.44 3.15
C THR A 613 22.10 24.60 2.88
N TRP A 614 21.50 23.59 2.26
CA TRP A 614 20.08 23.49 1.99
C TRP A 614 19.54 22.20 2.63
N GLY A 615 18.39 22.29 3.27
CA GLY A 615 17.62 21.12 3.73
C GLY A 615 16.62 20.66 2.68
N LEU A 616 16.35 19.36 2.66
CA LEU A 616 15.17 18.75 2.03
C LEU A 616 14.53 17.86 3.10
N ARG A 617 13.24 18.07 3.37
CA ARG A 617 12.54 17.59 4.58
C ARG A 617 11.19 16.98 4.24
#